data_AF-A0A1G4H887-F1
#
_entry.id   AF-A0A1G4H887-F1
#
_cell.length_a   1.000
_cell.length_b   1.000
_cell.length_c   1.000
_cell.angle_alpha   90.00
_cell.angle_beta   90.00
_cell.angle_gamma   90.00
#
_symmetry.space_group_name_H-M   'P 1'
#
loop_
_entity.id
_entity.type
_entity.pdbx_description
1 polymer ?
#
loop_
_entity_poly.entity_id
_entity_poly.type
_entity_poly.pdbx_seq_one_letter_code
_entity_poly.pdbx_strand_id
1 'polypeptide(L)'
;MKKDEHAQTLSKCKVILGGFLIHCTLGSIYCFSNISIYVISYMKIIGCSNVKYKDSSWVYVLTLIFQCFFGFFGGMLNQHLGPQISVLLGGWLMCLGILLSYFTVFNFYLFLMTYGILCGIGCGIAYPIPLSVAVKRHYDYKGVISGIIFVGRGMAVFLICPLQNYFINRYNYMPDYTPELDHTDDKYFSNLEILNRVPYLFIYEGIFFAVIQFIGACLIADSGDTSNEFLPFNDKSSKVLYLDDRGYANKSPKGMSSSFRTFSNGSNFSLRESSSTFINRDFILIWLMVFFNWQAISYTQVFWKIFGLNYLSIDDRSLSLLGAVSSLFNIMGRIFWGFISDMTSFKTALILMSMLMSFLTVTLTLSGLYGKVTYCIWVCLIFFCHAGTFSIFPSITAHTFGTRNFGPIFGLLFTARAFSSIINAMLAAAILNNVGNIAMCALVSISSFVSIMLALAF
;
A
#
# COMPACT_ATOMS: atom_id res chain seq x y z
N MET A 1 -20.97 -14.66 29.83
CA MET A 1 -21.27 -14.99 28.41
C MET A 1 -21.68 -13.77 27.59
N LYS A 2 -22.92 -13.22 27.64
CA LYS A 2 -23.30 -12.07 26.79
C LYS A 2 -22.43 -10.81 26.97
N LYS A 3 -21.98 -10.54 28.21
CA LYS A 3 -21.09 -9.39 28.52
C LYS A 3 -19.66 -9.61 27.98
N ASP A 4 -19.21 -10.86 27.94
CA ASP A 4 -17.88 -11.25 27.46
C ASP A 4 -17.83 -11.27 25.93
N GLU A 5 -18.89 -11.75 25.26
CA GLU A 5 -19.06 -11.68 23.80
C GLU A 5 -19.13 -10.22 23.30
N HIS A 6 -19.84 -9.36 24.02
CA HIS A 6 -19.91 -7.94 23.68
C HIS A 6 -18.55 -7.24 23.86
N ALA A 7 -17.83 -7.53 24.93
CA ALA A 7 -16.48 -7.01 25.16
C ALA A 7 -15.48 -7.49 24.10
N GLN A 8 -15.57 -8.75 23.69
CA GLN A 8 -14.71 -9.32 22.65
C GLN A 8 -15.02 -8.71 21.27
N THR A 9 -16.29 -8.49 20.95
CA THR A 9 -16.74 -7.83 19.71
C THR A 9 -16.29 -6.36 19.68
N LEU A 10 -16.45 -5.64 20.78
CA LEU A 10 -16.00 -4.25 20.91
C LEU A 10 -14.49 -4.12 20.72
N SER A 11 -13.71 -5.02 21.34
CA SER A 11 -12.25 -5.07 21.17
C SER A 11 -11.84 -5.36 19.71
N LYS A 12 -12.55 -6.29 19.06
CA LYS A 12 -12.39 -6.60 17.63
C LYS A 12 -12.64 -5.38 16.73
N CYS A 13 -13.68 -4.59 17.01
CA CYS A 13 -13.99 -3.36 16.27
C CYS A 13 -12.96 -2.24 16.52
N LYS A 14 -12.46 -2.10 17.76
CA LYS A 14 -11.39 -1.13 18.10
C LYS A 14 -10.14 -1.33 17.25
N VAL A 15 -9.70 -2.58 17.07
CA VAL A 15 -8.51 -2.90 16.23
C VAL A 15 -8.72 -2.49 14.78
N ILE A 16 -9.91 -2.75 14.22
CA ILE A 16 -10.24 -2.37 12.85
C ILE A 16 -10.24 -0.85 12.71
N LEU A 17 -10.86 -0.13 13.66
CA LEU A 17 -10.88 1.33 13.67
C LEU A 17 -9.48 1.92 13.81
N GLY A 18 -8.65 1.37 14.71
CA GLY A 18 -7.26 1.78 14.87
C GLY A 18 -6.46 1.61 13.59
N GLY A 19 -6.56 0.43 12.96
CA GLY A 19 -5.92 0.16 11.68
C GLY A 19 -6.40 1.07 10.56
N PHE A 20 -7.71 1.35 10.50
CA PHE A 20 -8.29 2.30 9.55
C PHE A 20 -7.69 3.70 9.71
N LEU A 21 -7.61 4.23 10.94
CA LEU A 21 -7.06 5.56 11.22
C LEU A 21 -5.59 5.67 10.85
N ILE A 22 -4.79 4.65 11.21
CA ILE A 22 -3.37 4.59 10.83
C ILE A 22 -3.23 4.59 9.32
N HIS A 23 -3.94 3.71 8.62
CA HIS A 23 -3.87 3.64 7.16
C HIS A 23 -4.41 4.89 6.47
N CYS A 24 -5.34 5.63 7.09
CA CYS A 24 -5.76 6.95 6.62
C CYS A 24 -4.58 7.93 6.58
N THR A 25 -3.77 8.00 7.65
CA THR A 25 -2.55 8.84 7.63
C THR A 25 -1.48 8.32 6.68
N LEU A 26 -1.29 7.00 6.57
CA LEU A 26 -0.36 6.40 5.59
C LEU A 26 -0.80 6.61 4.13
N GLY A 27 -2.06 7.01 3.91
CA GLY A 27 -2.61 7.38 2.61
C GLY A 27 -2.22 8.78 2.14
N SER A 28 -1.61 9.60 3.00
CA SER A 28 -1.11 10.95 2.66
C SER A 28 -0.16 10.98 1.46
N ILE A 29 0.55 9.87 1.21
CA ILE A 29 1.41 9.68 0.03
C ILE A 29 0.65 9.93 -1.28
N TYR A 30 -0.63 9.54 -1.35
CA TYR A 30 -1.46 9.78 -2.53
C TYR A 30 -1.91 11.25 -2.66
N CYS A 31 -1.98 11.97 -1.53
CA CYS A 31 -2.33 13.38 -1.47
C CYS A 31 -1.20 14.29 -1.95
N PHE A 32 0.04 13.80 -2.00
CA PHE A 32 1.18 14.57 -2.51
C PHE A 32 0.95 15.11 -3.93
N SER A 33 0.24 14.34 -4.78
CA SER A 33 -0.13 14.75 -6.13
C SER A 33 -0.95 16.05 -6.20
N ASN A 34 -1.71 16.36 -5.15
CA ASN A 34 -2.50 17.60 -5.05
C ASN A 34 -1.62 18.80 -4.66
N ILE A 35 -0.64 18.59 -3.78
CA ILE A 35 0.23 19.67 -3.28
C ILE A 35 1.48 19.90 -4.13
N SER A 36 1.84 18.94 -4.99
CA SER A 36 3.06 19.01 -5.80
C SER A 36 3.14 20.27 -6.66
N ILE A 37 1.99 20.75 -7.19
CA ILE A 37 1.95 21.97 -8.01
C ILE A 37 2.40 23.22 -7.22
N TYR A 38 2.02 23.31 -5.95
CA TYR A 38 2.39 24.44 -5.08
C TYR A 38 3.82 24.29 -4.57
N VAL A 39 4.24 23.06 -4.23
CA VAL A 39 5.60 22.75 -3.78
C VAL A 39 6.63 23.05 -4.87
N ILE A 40 6.38 22.64 -6.11
CA ILE A 40 7.30 22.90 -7.22
C ILE A 40 7.31 24.39 -7.57
N SER A 41 6.16 25.08 -7.55
CA SER A 41 6.11 26.54 -7.74
C SER A 41 6.91 27.28 -6.65
N TYR A 42 6.79 26.84 -5.39
CA TYR A 42 7.57 27.37 -4.27
C TYR A 42 9.08 27.16 -4.47
N MET A 43 9.49 25.93 -4.79
CA MET A 43 10.90 25.61 -5.04
C MET A 43 11.50 26.43 -6.17
N LYS A 44 10.72 26.71 -7.21
CA LYS A 44 11.20 27.44 -8.39
C LYS A 44 11.37 28.93 -8.12
N ILE A 45 10.39 29.56 -7.47
CA ILE A 45 10.37 31.02 -7.27
C ILE A 45 11.13 31.41 -6.00
N ILE A 46 10.86 30.74 -4.88
CA ILE A 46 11.46 31.07 -3.57
C ILE A 46 12.71 30.24 -3.31
N GLY A 47 12.67 28.95 -3.62
CA GLY A 47 13.79 28.03 -3.43
C GLY A 47 14.91 28.16 -4.46
N CYS A 48 14.72 28.99 -5.50
CA CYS A 48 15.61 29.17 -6.65
C CYS A 48 16.15 27.84 -7.25
N SER A 49 15.36 26.77 -7.15
CA SER A 49 15.71 25.46 -7.67
C SER A 49 15.19 25.32 -9.10
N ASN A 50 16.03 24.81 -10.02
CA ASN A 50 15.61 24.54 -11.39
C ASN A 50 14.84 23.21 -11.48
N VAL A 51 13.63 23.19 -10.91
CA VAL A 51 12.72 22.04 -10.91
C VAL A 51 11.57 22.22 -11.89
N LYS A 52 11.11 21.11 -12.45
CA LYS A 52 9.92 21.02 -13.31
C LYS A 52 8.86 20.13 -12.65
N TYR A 53 7.60 20.26 -13.05
CA TYR A 53 6.52 19.44 -12.48
C TYR A 53 6.75 17.93 -12.68
N LYS A 54 7.39 17.52 -13.78
CA LYS A 54 7.75 16.11 -14.02
C LYS A 54 8.65 15.54 -12.92
N ASP A 55 9.47 16.37 -12.28
CA ASP A 55 10.42 15.94 -11.24
C ASP A 55 9.71 15.59 -9.93
N SER A 56 8.50 16.11 -9.70
CA SER A 56 7.73 15.78 -8.49
C SER A 56 7.36 14.29 -8.40
N SER A 57 7.34 13.58 -9.53
CA SER A 57 7.08 12.13 -9.57
C SER A 57 8.12 11.32 -8.77
N TRP A 58 9.36 11.78 -8.69
CA TRP A 58 10.43 11.13 -7.93
C TRP A 58 10.16 11.05 -6.43
N VAL A 59 9.43 12.02 -5.88
CA VAL A 59 9.02 12.01 -4.47
C VAL A 59 8.20 10.75 -4.18
N TYR A 60 7.15 10.50 -4.97
CA TYR A 60 6.29 9.32 -4.82
C TYR A 60 7.06 8.01 -5.05
N VAL A 61 7.93 7.96 -6.07
CA VAL A 61 8.73 6.77 -6.38
C VAL A 61 9.65 6.41 -5.21
N LEU A 62 10.39 7.37 -4.66
CA LEU A 62 11.27 7.13 -3.52
C LEU A 62 10.47 6.72 -2.27
N THR A 63 9.37 7.41 -1.96
CA THR A 63 8.51 7.01 -0.84
C THR A 63 8.02 5.58 -0.99
N LEU A 64 7.61 5.16 -2.19
CA LEU A 64 7.13 3.81 -2.45
C LEU A 64 8.23 2.75 -2.29
N ILE A 65 9.43 3.00 -2.83
CA ILE A 65 10.57 2.07 -2.73
C ILE A 65 10.94 1.85 -1.26
N PHE A 66 11.12 2.94 -0.50
CA PHE A 66 11.47 2.86 0.92
C PHE A 66 10.33 2.25 1.74
N GLN A 67 9.06 2.56 1.43
CA GLN A 67 7.91 1.93 2.07
C GLN A 67 7.91 0.40 1.87
N CYS A 68 8.12 -0.06 0.64
CA CYS A 68 8.14 -1.49 0.32
C CYS A 68 9.31 -2.22 1.00
N PHE A 69 10.50 -1.62 1.01
CA PHE A 69 11.68 -2.23 1.61
C PHE A 69 11.61 -2.27 3.15
N PHE A 70 11.20 -1.18 3.78
CA PHE A 70 11.10 -1.09 5.24
C PHE A 70 9.85 -1.77 5.81
N GLY A 71 8.92 -2.22 4.96
CA GLY A 71 7.81 -3.10 5.34
C GLY A 71 8.29 -4.39 6.02
N PHE A 72 9.36 -5.01 5.52
CA PHE A 72 9.93 -6.20 6.15
C PHE A 72 10.40 -5.93 7.58
N PHE A 73 11.17 -4.86 7.76
CA PHE A 73 11.69 -4.44 9.07
C PHE A 73 10.57 -4.05 10.04
N GLY A 74 9.51 -3.38 9.56
CA GLY A 74 8.32 -3.10 10.37
C GLY A 74 7.64 -4.35 10.89
N GLY A 75 7.54 -5.37 10.05
CA GLY A 75 7.05 -6.69 10.44
C GLY A 75 7.90 -7.36 11.52
N MET A 76 9.23 -7.27 11.42
CA MET A 76 10.15 -7.82 12.43
C MET A 76 10.07 -7.03 13.73
N LEU A 77 9.99 -5.70 13.66
CA LEU A 77 9.90 -4.82 14.81
C LEU A 77 8.65 -5.14 15.65
N ASN A 78 7.52 -5.38 14.98
CA ASN A 78 6.27 -5.80 15.61
C ASN A 78 6.42 -7.06 16.47
N GLN A 79 7.24 -8.02 16.05
CA GLN A 79 7.46 -9.25 16.80
C GLN A 79 8.27 -9.04 18.08
N HIS A 80 9.13 -8.01 18.12
CA HIS A 80 10.04 -7.76 19.24
C HIS A 80 9.50 -6.70 20.23
N LEU A 81 8.96 -5.60 19.70
CA LEU A 81 8.49 -4.47 20.51
C LEU A 81 6.96 -4.44 20.69
N GLY A 82 6.25 -5.37 20.06
CA GLY A 82 4.80 -5.40 20.02
C GLY A 82 4.20 -4.37 19.03
N PRO A 83 2.89 -4.46 18.78
CA PRO A 83 2.24 -3.72 17.70
C PRO A 83 2.13 -2.21 17.95
N GLN A 84 1.86 -1.80 19.18
CA GLN A 84 1.64 -0.39 19.52
C GLN A 84 2.89 0.46 19.30
N ILE A 85 3.99 0.04 19.91
CA ILE A 85 5.27 0.76 19.87
C ILE A 85 5.80 0.77 18.45
N SER A 86 5.71 -0.37 17.76
CA SER A 86 6.19 -0.49 16.37
C SER A 86 5.41 0.41 15.40
N VAL A 87 4.07 0.49 15.55
CA VAL A 87 3.24 1.41 14.75
C VAL A 87 3.56 2.86 15.08
N LEU A 88 3.70 3.22 16.35
CA LEU A 88 4.03 4.59 16.76
C LEU A 88 5.39 5.01 16.23
N LEU A 89 6.41 4.15 16.33
CA LEU A 89 7.75 4.43 15.81
C LEU A 89 7.71 4.70 14.29
N GLY A 90 7.07 3.82 13.51
CA GLY A 90 6.95 4.02 12.06
C GLY A 90 6.10 5.25 11.71
N GLY A 91 4.96 5.39 12.36
CA GLY A 91 4.03 6.50 12.13
C GLY A 91 4.66 7.85 12.45
N TRP A 92 5.24 8.01 13.64
CA TRP A 92 5.86 9.27 14.03
C TRP A 92 7.14 9.56 13.27
N LEU A 93 7.86 8.55 12.80
CA LEU A 93 8.95 8.75 11.84
C LEU A 93 8.44 9.33 10.52
N MET A 94 7.29 8.87 10.04
CA MET A 94 6.63 9.47 8.87
C MET A 94 6.20 10.92 9.16
N CYS A 95 5.58 11.17 10.31
CA CYS A 95 5.18 12.53 10.70
C CYS A 95 6.39 13.46 10.85
N LEU A 96 7.51 12.97 11.39
CA LEU A 96 8.77 13.69 11.48
C LEU A 96 9.33 14.03 10.10
N GLY A 97 9.27 13.11 9.12
CA GLY A 97 9.63 13.40 7.74
C GLY A 97 8.78 14.52 7.12
N ILE A 98 7.47 14.52 7.40
CA ILE A 98 6.58 15.61 6.97
C ILE A 98 6.97 16.91 7.67
N LEU A 99 7.11 16.94 9.00
CA LEU A 99 7.49 18.13 9.75
C LEU A 99 8.83 18.72 9.31
N LEU A 100 9.85 17.88 9.09
CA LEU A 100 11.15 18.31 8.59
C LEU A 100 11.08 18.90 7.18
N SER A 101 10.04 18.54 6.42
CA SER A 101 9.83 19.09 5.08
C SER A 101 9.51 20.59 5.09
N TYR A 102 9.03 21.15 6.22
CA TYR A 102 8.96 22.60 6.42
C TYR A 102 10.32 23.28 6.19
N PHE A 103 11.39 22.67 6.72
CA PHE A 103 12.73 23.23 6.62
C PHE A 103 13.40 22.90 5.30
N THR A 104 12.99 21.85 4.58
CA THR A 104 13.71 21.40 3.38
C THR A 104 13.00 21.71 2.06
N VAL A 105 11.74 22.14 2.07
CA VAL A 105 10.94 22.42 0.86
C VAL A 105 11.56 23.46 -0.07
N PHE A 106 12.51 24.28 0.38
CA PHE A 106 13.22 25.22 -0.49
C PHE A 106 14.17 24.54 -1.49
N ASN A 107 14.63 23.31 -1.20
CA ASN A 107 15.56 22.58 -2.06
C ASN A 107 15.03 21.19 -2.39
N PHE A 108 15.00 20.86 -3.68
CA PHE A 108 14.44 19.60 -4.15
C PHE A 108 15.09 18.36 -3.52
N TYR A 109 16.43 18.30 -3.46
CA TYR A 109 17.13 17.12 -2.96
C TYR A 109 16.95 16.94 -1.45
N LEU A 110 16.96 18.03 -0.68
CA LEU A 110 16.66 17.97 0.75
C LEU A 110 15.21 17.54 1.01
N PHE A 111 14.27 18.03 0.20
CA PHE A 111 12.87 17.62 0.27
C PHE A 111 12.70 16.13 -0.09
N LEU A 112 13.46 15.59 -1.05
CA LEU A 112 13.47 14.15 -1.33
C LEU A 112 13.97 13.33 -0.13
N MET A 113 14.96 13.82 0.62
CA MET A 113 15.44 13.12 1.82
C MET A 113 14.38 13.07 2.93
N THR A 114 13.65 14.17 3.16
CA THR A 114 12.63 14.22 4.22
C THR A 114 11.31 13.60 3.78
N TYR A 115 10.69 14.13 2.73
CA TYR A 115 9.35 13.69 2.30
C TYR A 115 9.40 12.39 1.49
N GLY A 116 10.44 12.20 0.68
CA GLY A 116 10.62 10.96 -0.10
C GLY A 116 11.04 9.80 0.80
N ILE A 117 12.26 9.87 1.32
CA ILE A 117 12.93 8.77 2.02
C ILE A 117 12.39 8.59 3.44
N LEU A 118 12.45 9.61 4.30
CA LEU A 118 12.11 9.47 5.72
C LEU A 118 10.63 9.10 5.91
N CYS A 119 9.71 9.76 5.18
CA CYS A 119 8.30 9.35 5.17
C CYS A 119 8.11 7.94 4.62
N GLY A 120 8.88 7.54 3.60
CA GLY A 120 8.84 6.19 3.04
C GLY A 120 9.23 5.13 4.07
N ILE A 121 10.33 5.35 4.80
CA ILE A 121 10.79 4.47 5.88
C ILE A 121 9.72 4.34 6.96
N GLY A 122 9.21 5.48 7.47
CA GLY A 122 8.17 5.48 8.50
C GLY A 122 6.88 4.79 8.07
N CYS A 123 6.41 5.08 6.86
CA CYS A 123 5.24 4.42 6.28
C CYS A 123 5.47 2.92 6.12
N GLY A 124 6.65 2.50 5.66
CA GLY A 124 7.02 1.09 5.53
C GLY A 124 6.93 0.36 6.86
N ILE A 125 7.54 0.91 7.91
CA ILE A 125 7.52 0.30 9.25
C ILE A 125 6.09 0.13 9.77
N ALA A 126 5.25 1.16 9.63
CA ALA A 126 3.88 1.13 10.15
C ALA A 126 2.91 0.28 9.30
N TYR A 127 3.18 0.09 8.01
CA TYR A 127 2.26 -0.50 7.05
C TYR A 127 1.75 -1.92 7.37
N PRO A 128 2.61 -2.92 7.67
CA PRO A 128 2.15 -4.30 7.84
C PRO A 128 1.49 -4.58 9.20
N ILE A 129 1.65 -3.68 10.17
CA ILE A 129 1.36 -3.98 11.58
C ILE A 129 -0.15 -4.03 11.86
N PRO A 130 -0.98 -3.05 11.47
CA PRO A 130 -2.41 -3.12 11.72
C PRO A 130 -3.07 -4.35 11.08
N LEU A 131 -2.59 -4.73 9.89
CA LEU A 131 -3.04 -5.95 9.20
C LEU A 131 -2.65 -7.20 9.97
N SER A 132 -1.41 -7.27 10.46
CA SER A 132 -0.93 -8.40 11.27
C SER A 132 -1.82 -8.62 12.50
N VAL A 133 -2.18 -7.55 13.21
CA VAL A 133 -3.03 -7.62 14.40
C VAL A 133 -4.47 -7.96 14.04
N ALA A 134 -5.03 -7.32 13.00
CA ALA A 134 -6.42 -7.52 12.62
C ALA A 134 -6.68 -8.94 12.11
N VAL A 135 -5.81 -9.47 11.26
CA VAL A 135 -5.89 -10.84 10.75
C VAL A 135 -5.69 -11.87 11.86
N LYS A 136 -4.84 -11.58 12.86
CA LYS A 136 -4.67 -12.44 14.04
C LYS A 136 -5.91 -12.45 14.93
N ARG A 137 -6.68 -11.34 15.01
CA ARG A 137 -7.84 -11.24 15.91
C ARG A 137 -9.15 -11.64 15.26
N HIS A 138 -9.21 -11.60 13.93
CA HIS A 138 -10.40 -11.93 13.15
C HIS A 138 -10.08 -13.00 12.11
N TYR A 139 -10.29 -14.25 12.51
CA TYR A 139 -9.95 -15.41 11.69
C TYR A 139 -10.93 -15.68 10.55
N ASP A 140 -12.20 -15.25 10.69
CA ASP A 140 -13.29 -15.71 9.82
C ASP A 140 -13.47 -14.85 8.55
N TYR A 141 -12.99 -13.60 8.53
CA TYR A 141 -13.22 -12.65 7.42
C TYR A 141 -11.96 -11.82 7.09
N LYS A 142 -10.85 -12.50 6.80
CA LYS A 142 -9.53 -11.88 6.62
C LYS A 142 -9.51 -10.89 5.44
N GLY A 143 -10.18 -11.23 4.33
CA GLY A 143 -10.25 -10.42 3.12
C GLY A 143 -11.03 -9.13 3.34
N VAL A 144 -12.25 -9.24 3.90
CA VAL A 144 -13.11 -8.07 4.20
C VAL A 144 -12.41 -7.12 5.18
N ILE A 145 -11.78 -7.65 6.22
CA ILE A 145 -11.14 -6.82 7.26
C ILE A 145 -9.90 -6.11 6.73
N SER A 146 -9.08 -6.81 5.96
CA SER A 146 -7.97 -6.17 5.23
C SER A 146 -8.50 -5.08 4.31
N GLY A 147 -9.61 -5.34 3.61
CA GLY A 147 -10.32 -4.38 2.78
C GLY A 147 -10.73 -3.11 3.55
N ILE A 148 -11.42 -3.26 4.68
CA ILE A 148 -11.88 -2.14 5.53
C ILE A 148 -10.70 -1.30 6.03
N ILE A 149 -9.64 -1.93 6.53
CA ILE A 149 -8.42 -1.22 6.97
C ILE A 149 -7.84 -0.41 5.82
N PHE A 150 -7.77 -1.01 4.63
CA PHE A 150 -7.29 -0.34 3.45
C PHE A 150 -8.24 0.74 2.92
N VAL A 151 -9.55 0.71 3.18
CA VAL A 151 -10.44 1.83 2.85
C VAL A 151 -9.91 3.13 3.46
N GLY A 152 -9.35 3.10 4.67
CA GLY A 152 -8.72 4.27 5.29
C GLY A 152 -7.67 4.91 4.39
N ARG A 153 -6.78 4.11 3.80
CA ARG A 153 -5.75 4.61 2.87
C ARG A 153 -6.32 5.24 1.59
N GLY A 154 -7.44 4.71 1.08
CA GLY A 154 -8.12 5.28 -0.08
C GLY A 154 -8.89 6.57 0.25
N MET A 155 -9.47 6.62 1.45
CA MET A 155 -10.25 7.76 1.95
C MET A 155 -9.39 8.98 2.30
N ALA A 156 -8.08 8.79 2.50
CA ALA A 156 -7.13 9.87 2.74
C ALA A 156 -7.22 10.99 1.68
N VAL A 157 -7.24 10.63 0.39
CA VAL A 157 -7.32 11.61 -0.72
C VAL A 157 -8.61 12.44 -0.64
N PHE A 158 -9.72 11.79 -0.28
CA PHE A 158 -11.01 12.45 -0.16
C PHE A 158 -11.08 13.44 1.01
N LEU A 159 -10.41 13.14 2.13
CA LEU A 159 -10.42 13.99 3.32
C LEU A 159 -9.34 15.08 3.30
N ILE A 160 -8.13 14.72 2.88
CA ILE A 160 -6.93 15.56 3.03
C ILE A 160 -6.78 16.56 1.88
N CYS A 161 -7.03 16.16 0.62
CA CYS A 161 -6.85 17.08 -0.51
C CYS A 161 -7.73 18.35 -0.44
N PRO A 162 -9.03 18.28 -0.07
CA PRO A 162 -9.83 19.48 0.13
C PRO A 162 -9.29 20.37 1.25
N LEU A 163 -8.77 19.78 2.33
CA LEU A 163 -8.19 20.52 3.45
C LEU A 163 -6.90 21.25 3.02
N GLN A 164 -6.04 20.58 2.24
CA GLN A 164 -4.84 21.16 1.65
C GLN A 164 -5.18 22.36 0.75
N ASN A 165 -6.18 22.19 -0.14
CA ASN A 165 -6.61 23.25 -1.05
C ASN A 165 -7.21 24.44 -0.29
N TYR A 166 -8.04 24.18 0.72
CA TYR A 166 -8.59 25.22 1.57
C TYR A 166 -7.50 26.02 2.32
N PHE A 167 -6.44 25.34 2.76
CA PHE A 167 -5.32 25.97 3.45
C PHE A 167 -4.44 26.80 2.50
N ILE A 168 -3.98 26.21 1.40
CA ILE A 168 -3.02 26.83 0.48
C ILE A 168 -3.70 27.85 -0.45
N ASN A 169 -4.80 27.45 -1.10
CA ASN A 169 -5.42 28.18 -2.21
C ASN A 169 -6.95 28.31 -2.03
N ARG A 170 -7.37 28.93 -0.92
CA ARG A 170 -8.80 29.10 -0.56
C ARG A 170 -9.65 29.72 -1.69
N TYR A 171 -9.08 30.68 -2.42
CA TYR A 171 -9.79 31.44 -3.46
C TYR A 171 -9.61 30.85 -4.87
N ASN A 172 -8.97 29.67 -4.97
CA ASN A 172 -8.79 28.93 -6.22
C ASN A 172 -8.13 29.77 -7.34
N TYR A 173 -7.05 30.46 -7.00
CA TYR A 173 -6.21 31.16 -7.98
C TYR A 173 -5.67 30.18 -9.02
N MET A 174 -5.44 30.68 -10.24
CA MET A 174 -4.81 29.93 -11.32
C MET A 174 -3.30 30.22 -11.40
N PRO A 175 -2.48 29.28 -11.88
CA PRO A 175 -1.08 29.54 -12.20
C PRO A 175 -0.94 30.62 -13.27
N ASP A 176 -0.03 31.56 -13.07
CA ASP A 176 0.08 32.82 -13.82
C ASP A 176 1.50 33.09 -14.37
N TYR A 177 2.51 32.35 -13.93
CA TYR A 177 3.91 32.56 -14.31
C TYR A 177 4.46 31.49 -15.24
N THR A 178 5.00 31.88 -16.40
CA THR A 178 5.75 31.02 -17.31
C THR A 178 7.23 31.41 -17.31
N PRO A 179 8.17 30.52 -16.95
CA PRO A 179 9.59 30.82 -16.98
C PRO A 179 10.08 30.96 -18.43
N GLU A 180 10.68 32.10 -18.78
CA GLU A 180 11.16 32.40 -20.14
C GLU A 180 12.20 31.40 -20.66
N LEU A 181 12.98 30.80 -19.75
CA LEU A 181 14.11 29.93 -20.05
C LEU A 181 13.74 28.48 -20.38
N ASP A 182 12.52 28.03 -20.07
CA ASP A 182 12.23 26.60 -20.04
C ASP A 182 11.67 26.00 -21.34
N HIS A 183 11.35 26.83 -22.35
CA HIS A 183 10.72 26.42 -23.61
C HIS A 183 9.55 25.42 -23.43
N THR A 184 8.88 25.45 -22.27
CA THR A 184 7.69 24.67 -21.97
C THR A 184 6.52 25.60 -21.66
N ASP A 185 5.31 25.20 -22.06
CA ASP A 185 4.06 25.93 -21.77
C ASP A 185 3.61 25.77 -20.29
N ASP A 186 4.49 25.33 -19.40
CA ASP A 186 4.17 25.06 -18.00
C ASP A 186 4.00 26.37 -17.21
N LYS A 187 2.83 26.54 -16.60
CA LYS A 187 2.52 27.68 -15.72
C LYS A 187 2.70 27.33 -14.25
N TYR A 188 3.31 28.23 -13.49
CA TYR A 188 3.57 28.14 -12.05
C TYR A 188 2.83 29.24 -11.30
N PHE A 189 2.61 29.04 -10.00
CA PHE A 189 2.00 30.06 -9.14
C PHE A 189 3.03 31.11 -8.75
N SER A 190 2.79 32.37 -9.08
CA SER A 190 3.63 33.51 -8.69
C SER A 190 3.23 34.16 -7.37
N ASN A 191 1.95 33.98 -6.97
CA ASN A 191 1.38 34.62 -5.79
C ASN A 191 2.10 34.20 -4.51
N LEU A 192 2.87 35.14 -3.94
CA LEU A 192 3.67 34.93 -2.73
C LEU A 192 2.82 34.51 -1.52
N GLU A 193 1.57 34.93 -1.42
CA GLU A 193 0.70 34.53 -0.30
C GLU A 193 0.40 33.03 -0.34
N ILE A 194 0.18 32.47 -1.52
CA ILE A 194 -0.04 31.03 -1.71
C ILE A 194 1.25 30.27 -1.41
N LEU A 195 2.37 30.72 -1.98
CA LEU A 195 3.67 30.07 -1.84
C LEU A 195 4.15 30.07 -0.39
N ASN A 196 4.00 31.18 0.33
CA ASN A 196 4.42 31.28 1.72
C ASN A 196 3.61 30.38 2.66
N ARG A 197 2.42 29.92 2.27
CA ARG A 197 1.64 28.93 3.03
C ARG A 197 2.16 27.51 2.86
N VAL A 198 2.88 27.20 1.79
CA VAL A 198 3.33 25.83 1.46
C VAL A 198 4.17 25.21 2.58
N PRO A 199 5.21 25.85 3.14
CA PRO A 199 5.99 25.27 4.22
C PRO A 199 5.11 24.95 5.44
N TYR A 200 4.25 25.91 5.86
CA TYR A 200 3.41 25.76 7.05
C TYR A 200 2.42 24.60 6.94
N LEU A 201 1.96 24.25 5.74
CA LEU A 201 1.12 23.08 5.52
C LEU A 201 1.77 21.82 6.12
N PHE A 202 3.08 21.63 5.92
CA PHE A 202 3.79 20.46 6.43
C PHE A 202 3.82 20.39 7.96
N ILE A 203 3.86 21.55 8.63
CA ILE A 203 3.74 21.61 10.10
C ILE A 203 2.35 21.13 10.52
N TYR A 204 1.30 21.72 9.94
CA TYR A 204 -0.08 21.38 10.30
C TYR A 204 -0.42 19.93 9.98
N GLU A 205 -0.03 19.42 8.81
CA GLU A 205 -0.23 18.01 8.43
C GLU A 205 0.56 17.06 9.31
N GLY A 206 1.83 17.36 9.60
CA GLY A 206 2.66 16.51 10.45
C GLY A 206 2.09 16.36 11.86
N ILE A 207 1.64 17.46 12.48
CA ILE A 207 0.99 17.42 13.81
C ILE A 207 -0.35 16.70 13.75
N PHE A 208 -1.18 17.03 12.76
CA PHE A 208 -2.50 16.42 12.58
C PHE A 208 -2.41 14.90 12.41
N PHE A 209 -1.48 14.42 11.57
CA PHE A 209 -1.25 12.99 11.39
C PHE A 209 -0.65 12.33 12.63
N ALA A 210 0.25 13.01 13.36
CA ALA A 210 0.81 12.46 14.60
C ALA A 210 -0.28 12.20 15.66
N VAL A 211 -1.27 13.10 15.77
CA VAL A 211 -2.42 12.94 16.67
C VAL A 211 -3.30 11.76 16.24
N ILE A 212 -3.66 11.68 14.95
CA ILE A 212 -4.48 10.56 14.45
C ILE A 212 -3.77 9.22 14.62
N GLN A 213 -2.46 9.18 14.36
CA GLN A 213 -1.67 7.96 14.56
C GLN A 213 -1.54 7.57 16.02
N PHE A 214 -1.42 8.54 16.92
CA PHE A 214 -1.43 8.26 18.36
C PHE A 214 -2.75 7.63 18.78
N ILE A 215 -3.88 8.21 18.38
CA ILE A 215 -5.22 7.64 18.65
C ILE A 215 -5.34 6.24 18.03
N GLY A 216 -4.92 6.06 16.78
CA GLY A 216 -4.96 4.77 16.10
C GLY A 216 -4.11 3.71 16.78
N ALA A 217 -2.92 4.06 17.26
CA ALA A 217 -2.05 3.15 18.00
C ALA A 217 -2.63 2.76 19.36
N CYS A 218 -3.23 3.70 20.09
CA CYS A 218 -3.97 3.40 21.33
C CYS A 218 -5.17 2.46 21.09
N LEU A 219 -5.82 2.53 19.92
CA LEU A 219 -6.92 1.60 19.60
C LEU A 219 -6.43 0.19 19.24
N ILE A 220 -5.24 0.07 18.64
CA ILE A 220 -4.55 -1.21 18.46
C ILE A 220 -4.06 -1.75 19.81
N ALA A 221 -3.83 -0.88 20.79
CA ALA A 221 -3.24 -1.23 22.08
C ALA A 221 -4.09 -2.14 22.96
N ASP A 222 -5.39 -1.91 22.96
CA ASP A 222 -6.37 -2.62 23.79
C ASP A 222 -6.61 -4.09 23.36
N SER A 223 -5.91 -4.59 22.34
CA SER A 223 -5.92 -6.01 22.00
C SER A 223 -4.98 -6.77 22.92
N GLY A 224 -5.29 -6.83 24.22
CA GLY A 224 -4.64 -7.73 25.16
C GLY A 224 -4.56 -9.12 24.55
N ASP A 225 -3.34 -9.59 24.33
CA ASP A 225 -3.05 -10.93 23.86
C ASP A 225 -2.01 -11.51 24.83
N THR A 226 -2.48 -11.79 26.04
CA THR A 226 -1.81 -12.66 27.03
C THR A 226 -2.08 -14.14 26.74
N SER A 227 -2.58 -14.49 25.55
CA SER A 227 -2.79 -15.88 25.13
C SER A 227 -1.55 -16.41 24.41
N ASN A 228 -0.81 -17.26 25.11
CA ASN A 228 0.18 -18.18 24.53
C ASN A 228 -0.45 -19.29 23.65
N GLU A 229 -1.70 -19.15 23.21
CA GLU A 229 -2.38 -20.15 22.38
C GLU A 229 -2.21 -19.85 20.90
N PHE A 230 -1.11 -20.38 20.38
CA PHE A 230 -0.94 -20.67 18.96
C PHE A 230 -1.94 -21.76 18.57
N LEU A 231 -3.07 -21.40 17.97
CA LEU A 231 -3.94 -22.37 17.30
C LEU A 231 -3.55 -22.45 15.81
N PRO A 232 -2.76 -23.45 15.39
CA PRO A 232 -2.69 -23.81 13.97
C PRO A 232 -4.05 -24.36 13.53
N PHE A 233 -4.54 -23.89 12.38
CA PHE A 233 -5.72 -24.44 11.75
C PHE A 233 -5.43 -25.88 11.29
N ASN A 234 -6.23 -26.83 11.76
CA ASN A 234 -6.23 -28.19 11.28
C ASN A 234 -7.28 -28.29 10.17
N ASP A 235 -6.87 -28.05 8.93
CA ASP A 235 -7.73 -28.28 7.78
C ASP A 235 -7.87 -29.79 7.58
N LYS A 236 -9.06 -30.34 7.81
CA LYS A 236 -9.36 -31.75 7.52
C LYS A 236 -9.33 -32.08 6.02
N SER A 237 -9.04 -31.10 5.14
CA SER A 237 -9.03 -31.29 3.69
C SER A 237 -7.70 -31.07 2.98
N SER A 238 -6.65 -30.57 3.65
CA SER A 238 -5.34 -30.42 3.04
C SER A 238 -4.36 -31.47 3.56
N LYS A 239 -3.96 -32.42 2.70
CA LYS A 239 -2.75 -33.24 2.90
C LYS A 239 -1.53 -32.33 2.90
N VAL A 240 -1.19 -31.78 4.06
CA VAL A 240 0.10 -31.15 4.30
C VAL A 240 1.05 -32.24 4.80
N LEU A 241 2.21 -32.30 4.16
CA LEU A 241 3.28 -33.26 4.40
C LEU A 241 3.86 -33.04 5.80
N TYR A 242 3.50 -33.88 6.77
CA TYR A 242 4.23 -34.00 8.03
C TYR A 242 5.34 -35.03 7.84
N LEU A 243 6.58 -34.64 8.13
CA LEU A 243 7.63 -35.59 8.49
C LEU A 243 7.16 -36.28 9.78
N ASP A 244 6.90 -37.57 9.65
CA ASP A 244 6.37 -38.46 10.67
C ASP A 244 7.49 -38.84 11.64
N ASP A 245 7.49 -38.25 12.84
CA ASP A 245 8.31 -38.68 13.98
C ASP A 245 7.43 -39.43 15.01
N ARG A 246 6.61 -40.38 14.55
CA ARG A 246 5.95 -41.35 15.44
C ARG A 246 6.18 -42.77 14.99
N GLY A 247 7.43 -43.20 15.15
CA GLY A 247 7.85 -44.57 14.93
C GLY A 247 8.84 -45.09 15.96
N TYR A 248 8.71 -44.82 17.27
CA TYR A 248 9.43 -45.59 18.30
C TYR A 248 8.66 -45.69 19.65
N ALA A 249 8.07 -46.87 19.84
CA ALA A 249 8.00 -47.68 21.07
C ALA A 249 7.53 -47.09 22.43
N ASN A 250 6.30 -47.48 22.80
CA ASN A 250 5.92 -48.27 23.99
C ASN A 250 6.67 -48.12 25.35
N LYS A 251 5.83 -47.98 26.40
CA LYS A 251 5.95 -48.38 27.83
C LYS A 251 6.58 -47.38 28.84
N SER A 252 5.74 -46.92 29.78
CA SER A 252 6.09 -46.44 31.14
C SER A 252 6.69 -47.57 32.02
N PRO A 253 7.19 -47.38 33.28
CA PRO A 253 7.05 -46.23 34.21
C PRO A 253 8.26 -45.90 35.16
N LYS A 254 8.10 -44.87 36.01
CA LYS A 254 8.80 -44.56 37.30
C LYS A 254 10.32 -44.25 37.30
N GLY A 255 10.69 -43.14 37.95
CA GLY A 255 12.06 -42.94 38.44
C GLY A 255 12.46 -41.48 38.68
N MET A 256 12.68 -41.13 39.94
CA MET A 256 13.19 -39.86 40.44
C MET A 256 14.71 -39.75 40.22
N SER A 257 15.19 -38.63 39.65
CA SER A 257 16.53 -38.03 39.90
C SER A 257 16.54 -36.64 39.23
N SER A 258 16.46 -35.55 40.00
CA SER A 258 17.58 -34.80 40.57
C SER A 258 18.68 -34.40 39.56
N SER A 259 18.67 -33.10 39.25
CA SER A 259 19.81 -32.19 39.37
C SER A 259 20.59 -31.83 38.10
N PHE A 260 20.83 -30.50 37.97
CA PHE A 260 21.83 -29.81 37.16
C PHE A 260 21.52 -29.80 35.63
N ARG A 261 21.54 -28.68 34.89
CA ARG A 261 22.54 -27.61 34.89
C ARG A 261 22.17 -26.54 33.83
N THR A 262 22.48 -25.29 34.15
CA THR A 262 22.95 -24.22 33.24
C THR A 262 22.02 -23.62 32.18
N PHE A 263 21.59 -22.39 32.46
CA PHE A 263 21.77 -21.26 31.54
C PHE A 263 23.20 -21.30 30.97
N SER A 264 23.36 -21.55 29.67
CA SER A 264 24.33 -20.87 28.81
C SER A 264 24.22 -21.38 27.38
N ASN A 265 23.91 -20.44 26.49
CA ASN A 265 24.56 -20.17 25.21
C ASN A 265 23.56 -19.99 24.10
N GLY A 266 23.65 -18.82 23.48
CA GLY A 266 22.94 -18.47 22.29
C GLY A 266 23.13 -19.53 21.23
N SER A 267 22.01 -20.10 20.78
CA SER A 267 21.91 -20.42 19.37
C SER A 267 21.75 -19.09 18.66
N ASN A 268 22.86 -18.66 18.06
CA ASN A 268 22.88 -17.64 17.02
C ASN A 268 21.64 -17.81 16.15
N PHE A 269 20.73 -16.83 16.18
CA PHE A 269 19.66 -16.71 15.19
C PHE A 269 20.35 -16.42 13.86
N SER A 270 20.79 -17.47 13.18
CA SER A 270 21.58 -17.33 11.97
C SER A 270 20.65 -16.77 10.90
N LEU A 271 21.02 -15.63 10.31
CA LEU A 271 20.33 -15.03 9.15
C LEU A 271 20.12 -16.06 8.02
N ARG A 272 20.90 -17.14 7.99
CA ARG A 272 20.84 -18.22 7.01
C ARG A 272 19.68 -19.21 7.25
N GLU A 273 19.34 -19.55 8.49
CA GLU A 273 18.13 -20.36 8.80
C GLU A 273 16.84 -19.55 8.66
N SER A 274 16.91 -18.23 8.87
CA SER A 274 15.77 -17.35 8.64
C SER A 274 15.44 -17.20 7.14
N SER A 275 16.45 -17.23 6.27
CA SER A 275 16.29 -17.09 4.81
C SER A 275 15.54 -18.27 4.18
N SER A 276 15.83 -19.52 4.58
CA SER A 276 15.11 -20.71 4.10
C SER A 276 13.70 -20.83 4.69
N THR A 277 13.42 -20.17 5.81
CA THR A 277 12.09 -20.18 6.44
C THR A 277 11.12 -19.21 5.76
N PHE A 278 11.62 -18.09 5.21
CA PHE A 278 10.77 -17.07 4.58
C PHE A 278 10.59 -17.24 3.07
N ILE A 279 11.62 -17.72 2.35
CA ILE A 279 11.60 -17.82 0.89
C ILE A 279 11.39 -19.28 0.48
N ASN A 280 10.13 -19.68 0.45
CA ASN A 280 9.68 -20.99 -0.03
C ASN A 280 9.07 -20.91 -1.43
N ARG A 281 8.80 -22.06 -2.07
CA ARG A 281 8.09 -22.12 -3.36
C ARG A 281 6.81 -21.28 -3.36
N ASP A 282 6.01 -21.41 -2.31
CA ASP A 282 4.76 -20.67 -2.14
C ASP A 282 4.99 -19.17 -2.03
N PHE A 283 6.07 -18.75 -1.38
CA PHE A 283 6.44 -17.34 -1.27
C PHE A 283 6.79 -16.79 -2.65
N ILE A 284 7.62 -17.51 -3.42
CA ILE A 284 8.02 -17.10 -4.77
C ILE A 284 6.79 -17.01 -5.69
N LEU A 285 5.88 -17.98 -5.61
CA LEU A 285 4.64 -17.96 -6.40
C LEU A 285 3.78 -16.74 -6.05
N ILE A 286 3.54 -16.47 -4.76
CA ILE A 286 2.75 -15.30 -4.34
C ILE A 286 3.47 -14.00 -4.71
N TRP A 287 4.79 -13.92 -4.53
CA TRP A 287 5.59 -12.75 -4.90
C TRP A 287 5.48 -12.46 -6.40
N LEU A 288 5.56 -13.49 -7.25
CA LEU A 288 5.37 -13.35 -8.70
C LEU A 288 3.93 -12.95 -9.05
N MET A 289 2.93 -13.51 -8.38
CA MET A 289 1.53 -13.07 -8.56
C MET A 289 1.34 -11.59 -8.22
N VAL A 290 1.93 -11.11 -7.12
CA VAL A 290 1.93 -9.68 -6.76
C VAL A 290 2.64 -8.87 -7.83
N PHE A 291 3.84 -9.28 -8.24
CA PHE A 291 4.65 -8.58 -9.23
C PHE A 291 3.89 -8.36 -10.54
N PHE A 292 3.30 -9.43 -11.09
CA PHE A 292 2.60 -9.41 -12.37
C PHE A 292 1.25 -8.68 -12.30
N ASN A 293 0.44 -8.88 -11.25
CA ASN A 293 -0.78 -8.07 -11.07
C ASN A 293 -0.44 -6.58 -10.90
N TRP A 294 0.67 -6.25 -10.23
CA TRP A 294 1.05 -4.86 -9.98
C TRP A 294 1.47 -4.11 -11.24
N GLN A 295 1.90 -4.80 -12.30
CA GLN A 295 2.24 -4.16 -13.57
C GLN A 295 1.03 -3.41 -14.14
N ALA A 296 -0.14 -4.05 -14.11
CA ALA A 296 -1.39 -3.46 -14.58
C ALA A 296 -1.85 -2.27 -13.75
N ILE A 297 -1.60 -2.33 -12.44
CA ILE A 297 -1.88 -1.22 -11.53
C ILE A 297 -0.94 -0.05 -11.83
N SER A 298 0.36 -0.30 -11.90
CA SER A 298 1.38 0.72 -12.11
C SER A 298 1.23 1.42 -13.46
N TYR A 299 0.92 0.68 -14.53
CA TYR A 299 0.66 1.24 -15.84
C TYR A 299 -0.60 2.11 -15.83
N THR A 300 -1.73 1.54 -15.38
CA THR A 300 -3.01 2.23 -15.49
C THR A 300 -3.06 3.48 -14.61
N GLN A 301 -2.42 3.49 -13.43
CA GLN A 301 -2.35 4.67 -12.56
C GLN A 301 -1.73 5.91 -13.23
N VAL A 302 -0.73 5.71 -14.09
CA VAL A 302 -0.05 6.81 -14.79
C VAL A 302 -0.76 7.14 -16.10
N PHE A 303 -1.21 6.11 -16.82
CA PHE A 303 -1.59 6.24 -18.22
C PHE A 303 -3.02 6.76 -18.43
N TRP A 304 -3.97 6.43 -17.56
CA TRP A 304 -5.39 6.74 -17.78
C TRP A 304 -5.64 8.24 -18.06
N LYS A 305 -5.16 9.13 -17.20
CA LYS A 305 -5.36 10.57 -17.38
C LYS A 305 -4.69 11.09 -18.66
N ILE A 306 -3.48 10.62 -18.95
CA ILE A 306 -2.71 10.98 -20.16
C ILE A 306 -3.48 10.58 -21.42
N PHE A 307 -4.03 9.37 -21.44
CA PHE A 307 -4.79 8.88 -22.58
C PHE A 307 -6.06 9.70 -22.84
N GLY A 308 -6.82 9.98 -21.79
CA GLY A 308 -8.04 10.79 -21.90
C GLY A 308 -7.79 12.22 -22.39
N LEU A 309 -6.67 12.82 -21.99
CA LEU A 309 -6.33 14.19 -22.37
C LEU A 309 -5.81 14.25 -23.82
N ASN A 310 -4.82 13.41 -24.15
CA ASN A 310 -4.09 13.49 -25.42
C ASN A 310 -4.77 12.80 -26.60
N TYR A 311 -5.58 11.76 -26.35
CA TYR A 311 -6.18 10.95 -27.43
C TYR A 311 -7.68 11.13 -27.58
N LEU A 312 -8.37 11.50 -26.49
CA LEU A 312 -9.83 11.69 -26.49
C LEU A 312 -10.25 13.16 -26.35
N SER A 313 -9.29 14.08 -26.17
CA SER A 313 -9.53 15.50 -25.95
C SER A 313 -10.63 15.74 -24.91
N ILE A 314 -10.57 14.99 -23.80
CA ILE A 314 -11.45 15.18 -22.65
C ILE A 314 -10.87 16.33 -21.83
N ASP A 315 -11.74 17.24 -21.42
CA ASP A 315 -11.35 18.36 -20.57
C ASP A 315 -10.75 17.87 -19.24
N ASP A 316 -9.69 18.53 -18.78
CA ASP A 316 -8.95 18.15 -17.58
C ASP A 316 -9.83 18.15 -16.32
N ARG A 317 -10.81 19.06 -16.25
CA ARG A 317 -11.80 19.09 -15.15
C ARG A 317 -12.64 17.81 -15.12
N SER A 318 -13.06 17.33 -16.29
CA SER A 318 -13.83 16.09 -16.41
C SER A 318 -12.99 14.86 -16.06
N LEU A 319 -11.71 14.84 -16.44
CA LEU A 319 -10.79 13.76 -16.05
C LEU A 319 -10.48 13.77 -14.56
N SER A 320 -10.38 14.96 -13.94
CA SER A 320 -10.18 15.09 -12.51
C SER A 320 -11.42 14.60 -11.73
N LEU A 321 -12.63 14.91 -12.22
CA LEU A 321 -13.88 14.32 -11.69
C LEU A 321 -13.90 12.80 -11.85
N LEU A 322 -13.49 12.28 -13.02
CA LEU A 322 -13.38 10.83 -13.26
C LEU A 322 -12.41 10.17 -12.27
N GLY A 323 -11.29 10.79 -11.95
CA GLY A 323 -10.36 10.30 -10.93
C GLY A 323 -10.97 10.22 -9.53
N ALA A 324 -11.78 11.21 -9.16
CA ALA A 324 -12.51 11.21 -7.89
C ALA A 324 -13.55 10.08 -7.85
N VAL A 325 -14.35 9.91 -8.91
CA VAL A 325 -15.33 8.82 -9.01
C VAL A 325 -14.62 7.45 -9.00
N SER A 326 -13.54 7.30 -9.77
CA SER A 326 -12.75 6.05 -9.82
C SER A 326 -12.14 5.70 -8.46
N SER A 327 -11.78 6.69 -7.66
CA SER A 327 -11.30 6.48 -6.28
C SER A 327 -12.39 5.93 -5.36
N LEU A 328 -13.65 6.33 -5.56
CA LEU A 328 -14.80 5.74 -4.85
C LEU A 328 -15.02 4.27 -5.23
N PHE A 329 -14.92 3.96 -6.53
CA PHE A 329 -14.94 2.57 -7.02
C PHE A 329 -13.77 1.76 -6.45
N ASN A 330 -12.60 2.36 -6.29
CA ASN A 330 -11.47 1.71 -5.64
C ASN A 330 -11.75 1.41 -4.16
N ILE A 331 -12.42 2.30 -3.44
CA ILE A 331 -12.84 2.06 -2.05
C ILE A 331 -13.85 0.90 -1.98
N MET A 332 -14.89 0.95 -2.81
CA MET A 332 -15.93 -0.10 -2.86
C MET A 332 -15.35 -1.46 -3.23
N GLY A 333 -14.44 -1.48 -4.21
CA GLY A 333 -13.78 -2.70 -4.66
C GLY A 333 -12.98 -3.40 -3.55
N ARG A 334 -12.42 -2.68 -2.58
CA ARG A 334 -11.66 -3.28 -1.46
C ARG A 334 -12.56 -4.20 -0.64
N ILE A 335 -13.76 -3.72 -0.33
CA ILE A 335 -14.75 -4.47 0.44
C ILE A 335 -15.30 -5.63 -0.41
N PHE A 336 -15.67 -5.35 -1.67
CA PHE A 336 -16.27 -6.33 -2.57
C PHE A 336 -15.36 -7.54 -2.84
N TRP A 337 -14.11 -7.30 -3.24
CA TRP A 337 -13.17 -8.39 -3.53
C TRP A 337 -12.73 -9.12 -2.26
N GLY A 338 -12.65 -8.42 -1.13
CA GLY A 338 -12.45 -9.04 0.18
C GLY A 338 -13.57 -10.01 0.52
N PHE A 339 -14.83 -9.62 0.28
CA PHE A 339 -16.00 -10.45 0.51
C PHE A 339 -16.04 -11.68 -0.41
N ILE A 340 -15.76 -11.52 -1.71
CA ILE A 340 -15.69 -12.66 -2.65
C ILE A 340 -14.58 -13.64 -2.21
N SER A 341 -13.42 -13.12 -1.80
CA SER A 341 -12.30 -13.94 -1.32
C SER A 341 -12.66 -14.75 -0.08
N ASP A 342 -13.44 -14.18 0.84
CA ASP A 342 -13.83 -14.85 2.08
C ASP A 342 -14.98 -15.84 1.86
N MET A 343 -15.91 -15.57 0.92
CA MET A 343 -17.03 -16.48 0.62
C MET A 343 -16.66 -17.70 -0.24
N THR A 344 -15.71 -17.54 -1.15
CA THR A 344 -15.37 -18.58 -2.13
C THR A 344 -14.02 -19.22 -1.80
N SER A 345 -12.96 -18.71 -2.40
CA SER A 345 -11.56 -18.99 -2.12
C SER A 345 -10.76 -17.80 -2.64
N PHE A 346 -9.63 -17.51 -2.02
CA PHE A 346 -8.73 -16.47 -2.50
C PHE A 346 -8.28 -16.71 -3.95
N LYS A 347 -8.16 -17.98 -4.38
CA LYS A 347 -7.77 -18.34 -5.75
C LYS A 347 -8.83 -17.89 -6.76
N THR A 348 -10.09 -18.23 -6.50
CA THR A 348 -11.23 -17.85 -7.36
C THR A 348 -11.37 -16.33 -7.45
N ALA A 349 -11.25 -15.63 -6.31
CA ALA A 349 -11.30 -14.17 -6.27
C ALA A 349 -10.15 -13.53 -7.08
N LEU A 350 -8.93 -14.04 -6.92
CA LEU A 350 -7.76 -13.55 -7.66
C LEU A 350 -7.90 -13.79 -9.17
N ILE A 351 -8.30 -15.00 -9.58
CA ILE A 351 -8.49 -15.36 -10.99
C ILE A 351 -9.58 -14.48 -11.62
N LEU A 352 -10.74 -14.31 -10.97
CA LEU A 352 -11.82 -13.47 -11.47
C LEU A 352 -11.39 -12.00 -11.60
N MET A 353 -10.69 -11.48 -10.58
CA MET A 353 -10.16 -10.11 -10.59
C MET A 353 -9.14 -9.91 -11.71
N SER A 354 -8.18 -10.83 -11.87
CA SER A 354 -7.13 -10.73 -12.88
C SER A 354 -7.67 -10.92 -14.29
N MET A 355 -8.69 -11.76 -14.50
CA MET A 355 -9.38 -11.89 -15.80
C MET A 355 -10.07 -10.59 -16.18
N LEU A 356 -10.83 -10.01 -15.26
CA LEU A 356 -11.51 -8.74 -15.49
C LEU A 356 -10.51 -7.61 -15.76
N MET A 357 -9.43 -7.55 -14.98
CA MET A 357 -8.35 -6.56 -15.16
C MET A 357 -7.67 -6.69 -16.52
N SER A 358 -7.34 -7.92 -16.94
CA SER A 358 -6.73 -8.21 -18.24
C SER A 358 -7.64 -7.75 -19.39
N PHE A 359 -8.91 -8.14 -19.36
CA PHE A 359 -9.89 -7.75 -20.38
C PHE A 359 -10.03 -6.22 -20.48
N LEU A 360 -10.23 -5.54 -19.35
CA LEU A 360 -10.42 -4.09 -19.30
C LEU A 360 -9.16 -3.35 -19.77
N THR A 361 -7.96 -3.85 -19.47
CA THR A 361 -6.71 -3.19 -19.86
C THR A 361 -6.45 -3.31 -21.36
N VAL A 362 -6.65 -4.49 -21.97
CA VAL A 362 -6.51 -4.65 -23.44
C VAL A 362 -7.49 -3.76 -24.19
N THR A 363 -8.73 -3.73 -23.71
CA THR A 363 -9.83 -3.00 -24.36
C THR A 363 -9.87 -1.52 -24.00
N LEU A 364 -8.96 -1.02 -23.16
CA LEU A 364 -8.96 0.38 -22.71
C LEU A 364 -8.82 1.36 -23.86
N THR A 365 -7.90 1.09 -24.81
CA THR A 365 -7.71 1.98 -25.99
C THR A 365 -8.92 1.95 -26.92
N LEU A 366 -9.53 0.78 -27.10
CA LEU A 366 -10.76 0.58 -27.88
C LEU A 366 -11.95 1.32 -27.24
N SER A 367 -12.07 1.30 -25.91
CA SER A 367 -13.15 1.98 -25.19
C SER A 367 -13.22 3.47 -25.51
N GLY A 368 -12.07 4.10 -25.77
CA GLY A 368 -11.99 5.50 -26.20
C GLY A 368 -12.60 5.76 -27.57
N LEU A 369 -12.46 4.82 -28.51
CA LEU A 369 -13.01 4.95 -29.87
C LEU A 369 -14.55 4.92 -29.87
N TYR A 370 -15.15 4.16 -28.95
CA TYR A 370 -16.61 4.08 -28.80
C TYR A 370 -17.21 5.29 -28.06
N GLY A 371 -16.39 6.16 -27.48
CA GLY A 371 -16.82 7.43 -26.90
C GLY A 371 -16.32 7.69 -25.48
N LYS A 372 -16.39 8.97 -25.09
CA LYS A 372 -15.88 9.48 -23.80
C LYS A 372 -16.54 8.80 -22.59
N VAL A 373 -17.85 8.53 -22.66
CA VAL A 373 -18.59 7.90 -21.55
C VAL A 373 -18.15 6.44 -21.33
N THR A 374 -17.97 5.68 -22.42
CA THR A 374 -17.49 4.29 -22.37
C THR A 374 -16.10 4.22 -21.74
N TYR A 375 -15.21 5.14 -22.15
CA TYR A 375 -13.89 5.28 -21.55
C TYR A 375 -13.95 5.55 -20.03
N CYS A 376 -14.80 6.49 -19.58
CA CYS A 376 -15.00 6.77 -18.15
C CYS A 376 -15.45 5.52 -17.37
N ILE A 377 -16.38 4.75 -17.92
CA ILE A 377 -16.85 3.49 -17.30
C ILE A 377 -15.69 2.49 -17.17
N TRP A 378 -14.87 2.33 -18.21
CA TRP A 378 -13.72 1.44 -18.19
C TRP A 378 -12.71 1.82 -17.10
N VAL A 379 -12.39 3.10 -16.97
CA VAL A 379 -11.46 3.58 -15.92
C VAL A 379 -12.01 3.27 -14.52
N CYS A 380 -13.30 3.52 -14.26
CA CYS A 380 -13.93 3.19 -12.98
C CYS A 380 -13.84 1.69 -12.67
N LEU A 381 -14.12 0.82 -13.65
CA LEU A 381 -14.05 -0.63 -13.50
C LEU A 381 -12.62 -1.14 -13.29
N ILE A 382 -11.61 -0.52 -13.93
CA ILE A 382 -10.21 -0.86 -13.70
C ILE A 382 -9.81 -0.49 -12.26
N PHE A 383 -10.17 0.70 -11.77
CA PHE A 383 -9.89 1.09 -10.39
C PHE A 383 -10.62 0.21 -9.37
N PHE A 384 -11.82 -0.28 -9.70
CA PHE A 384 -12.51 -1.30 -8.91
C PHE A 384 -11.74 -2.63 -8.85
N CYS A 385 -11.10 -3.07 -9.94
CA CYS A 385 -10.25 -4.26 -9.96
C CYS A 385 -8.93 -4.06 -9.21
N HIS A 386 -8.28 -2.89 -9.36
CA HIS A 386 -7.07 -2.54 -8.62
C HIS A 386 -7.23 -2.72 -7.11
N ALA A 387 -8.42 -2.40 -6.60
CA ALA A 387 -8.77 -2.53 -5.20
C ALA A 387 -8.66 -3.96 -4.66
N GLY A 388 -8.98 -4.96 -5.49
CA GLY A 388 -8.97 -6.37 -5.11
C GLY A 388 -7.59 -6.86 -4.70
N THR A 389 -6.55 -6.40 -5.38
CA THR A 389 -5.14 -6.68 -5.03
C THR A 389 -4.83 -6.30 -3.58
N PHE A 390 -5.35 -5.18 -3.07
CA PHE A 390 -5.05 -4.76 -1.69
C PHE A 390 -5.75 -5.63 -0.63
N SER A 391 -6.84 -6.31 -0.98
CA SER A 391 -7.67 -7.06 -0.03
C SER A 391 -7.39 -8.57 -0.07
N ILE A 392 -7.08 -9.09 -1.26
CA ILE A 392 -6.85 -10.52 -1.49
C ILE A 392 -5.44 -10.93 -1.02
N PHE A 393 -4.38 -10.19 -1.38
CA PHE A 393 -3.00 -10.61 -1.04
C PHE A 393 -2.68 -10.71 0.47
N PRO A 394 -3.20 -9.83 1.36
CA PRO A 394 -3.13 -10.06 2.80
C PRO A 394 -3.81 -11.38 3.20
N SER A 395 -5.00 -11.66 2.64
CA SER A 395 -5.73 -12.90 2.94
C SER A 395 -4.93 -14.14 2.51
N ILE A 396 -4.36 -14.13 1.30
CA ILE A 396 -3.47 -15.19 0.79
C ILE A 396 -2.29 -15.40 1.74
N THR A 397 -1.60 -14.32 2.11
CA THR A 397 -0.41 -14.39 2.97
C THR A 397 -0.74 -15.00 4.33
N ALA A 398 -1.86 -14.60 4.91
CA ALA A 398 -2.34 -15.10 6.19
C ALA A 398 -2.81 -16.55 6.15
N HIS A 399 -3.33 -17.00 5.01
CA HIS A 399 -3.76 -18.37 4.80
C HIS A 399 -2.55 -19.31 4.61
N THR A 400 -1.56 -18.89 3.82
CA THR A 400 -0.41 -19.72 3.47
C THR A 400 0.65 -19.78 4.56
N PHE A 401 1.00 -18.64 5.16
CA PHE A 401 2.10 -18.55 6.13
C PHE A 401 1.64 -18.44 7.58
N GLY A 402 0.32 -18.47 7.81
CA GLY A 402 -0.28 -18.24 9.11
C GLY A 402 -0.09 -16.82 9.63
N THR A 403 -0.48 -16.61 10.89
CA THR A 403 -0.53 -15.27 11.50
C THR A 403 0.72 -14.92 12.31
N ARG A 404 1.58 -15.89 12.64
CA ARG A 404 2.77 -15.69 13.49
C ARG A 404 3.83 -14.80 12.83
N ASN A 405 4.15 -15.11 11.58
CA ASN A 405 5.18 -14.42 10.80
C ASN A 405 4.59 -13.56 9.68
N PHE A 406 3.30 -13.21 9.79
CA PHE A 406 2.59 -12.47 8.77
C PHE A 406 3.27 -11.14 8.44
N GLY A 407 3.62 -10.33 9.45
CA GLY A 407 4.19 -8.99 9.26
C GLY A 407 5.45 -8.98 8.38
N PRO A 408 6.53 -9.70 8.76
CA PRO A 408 7.75 -9.76 7.94
C PRO A 408 7.49 -10.30 6.53
N ILE A 409 6.74 -11.40 6.40
CA ILE A 409 6.49 -12.04 5.10
C ILE A 409 5.69 -11.11 4.19
N PHE A 410 4.64 -10.49 4.72
CA PHE A 410 3.82 -9.55 3.99
C PHE A 410 4.62 -8.33 3.54
N GLY A 411 5.52 -7.83 4.41
CA GLY A 411 6.48 -6.78 4.05
C GLY A 411 7.38 -7.18 2.88
N LEU A 412 7.94 -8.39 2.89
CA LEU A 412 8.76 -8.90 1.79
C LEU A 412 7.97 -9.09 0.49
N LEU A 413 6.74 -9.61 0.56
CA LEU A 413 5.88 -9.75 -0.62
C LEU A 413 5.61 -8.39 -1.28
N PHE A 414 5.53 -7.33 -0.49
CA PHE A 414 5.31 -5.97 -0.98
C PHE A 414 6.48 -5.39 -1.76
N THR A 415 7.69 -5.94 -1.63
CA THR A 415 8.85 -5.54 -2.47
C THR A 415 8.60 -5.79 -3.95
N ALA A 416 7.76 -6.78 -4.29
CA ALA A 416 7.33 -7.06 -5.67
C ALA A 416 6.73 -5.82 -6.35
N ARG A 417 6.04 -4.94 -5.61
CA ARG A 417 5.47 -3.69 -6.14
C ARG A 417 6.55 -2.73 -6.61
N ALA A 418 7.61 -2.56 -5.82
CA ALA A 418 8.69 -1.64 -6.15
C ALA A 418 9.41 -2.10 -7.44
N PHE A 419 9.74 -3.39 -7.53
CA PHE A 419 10.34 -3.97 -8.74
C PHE A 419 9.41 -3.85 -9.96
N SER A 420 8.11 -4.11 -9.77
CA SER A 420 7.11 -4.01 -10.84
C SER A 420 7.01 -2.58 -11.38
N SER A 421 6.94 -1.56 -10.52
CA SER A 421 6.88 -0.16 -10.94
C SER A 421 8.14 0.32 -11.66
N ILE A 422 9.33 -0.11 -11.23
CA ILE A 422 10.60 0.22 -11.93
C ILE A 422 10.60 -0.38 -13.34
N ILE A 423 10.25 -1.66 -13.46
CA ILE A 423 10.20 -2.36 -14.76
C ILE A 423 9.15 -1.71 -15.67
N ASN A 424 7.97 -1.36 -15.13
CA ASN A 424 6.94 -0.66 -15.89
C ASN A 424 7.43 0.68 -16.45
N ALA A 425 8.15 1.47 -15.64
CA ALA A 425 8.70 2.75 -16.08
C ALA A 425 9.71 2.57 -17.23
N MET A 426 10.58 1.56 -17.14
CA MET A 426 11.54 1.23 -18.20
C MET A 426 10.84 0.77 -19.48
N LEU A 427 9.85 -0.11 -19.37
CA LEU A 427 9.05 -0.60 -20.50
C LEU A 427 8.26 0.53 -21.16
N ALA A 428 7.65 1.41 -20.36
CA ALA A 428 6.92 2.56 -20.85
C ALA A 428 7.83 3.49 -21.68
N ALA A 429 9.03 3.80 -21.20
CA ALA A 429 9.99 4.62 -21.93
C ALA A 429 10.43 4.01 -23.27
N ALA A 430 10.61 2.69 -23.33
CA ALA A 430 11.08 1.99 -24.52
C ALA A 430 9.98 1.72 -25.56
N ILE A 431 8.74 1.42 -25.11
CA ILE A 431 7.68 0.92 -25.99
C ILE A 431 6.68 2.00 -26.39
N LEU A 432 6.31 2.94 -25.50
CA LEU A 432 5.32 3.98 -25.87
C LEU A 432 5.80 4.80 -27.07
N ASN A 433 7.08 5.18 -27.09
CA ASN A 433 7.65 6.02 -28.13
C ASN A 433 7.77 5.29 -29.49
N ASN A 434 7.90 3.96 -29.48
CA ASN A 434 8.24 3.18 -30.68
C ASN A 434 7.03 2.44 -31.28
N VAL A 435 6.15 1.89 -30.44
CA VAL A 435 5.07 0.96 -30.86
C VAL A 435 3.68 1.51 -30.53
N GLY A 436 3.60 2.42 -29.56
CA GLY A 436 2.35 3.06 -29.15
C GLY A 436 1.55 2.29 -28.09
N ASN A 437 0.42 2.88 -27.71
CA ASN A 437 -0.30 2.52 -26.48
C ASN A 437 -0.98 1.14 -26.51
N ILE A 438 -1.38 0.66 -27.70
CA ILE A 438 -2.05 -0.64 -27.85
C ILE A 438 -1.10 -1.76 -27.44
N ALA A 439 0.17 -1.68 -27.86
CA ALA A 439 1.19 -2.67 -27.52
C ALA A 439 1.47 -2.72 -26.00
N MET A 440 1.49 -1.55 -25.35
CA MET A 440 1.64 -1.48 -23.89
C MET A 440 0.46 -2.09 -23.15
N CYS A 441 -0.77 -1.74 -23.54
CA CYS A 441 -1.97 -2.36 -22.97
C CYS A 441 -1.99 -3.89 -23.15
N ALA A 442 -1.55 -4.38 -24.31
CA ALA A 442 -1.43 -5.82 -24.58
C ALA A 442 -0.37 -6.48 -23.68
N LEU A 443 0.83 -5.90 -23.55
CA LEU A 443 1.89 -6.43 -22.71
C LEU A 443 1.50 -6.48 -21.23
N VAL A 444 0.86 -5.41 -20.76
CA VAL A 444 0.36 -5.33 -19.38
C VAL A 444 -0.77 -6.33 -19.14
N SER A 445 -1.63 -6.57 -20.12
CA SER A 445 -2.64 -7.63 -20.01
C SER A 445 -2.02 -9.03 -19.96
N ILE A 446 -0.99 -9.29 -20.77
CA ILE A 446 -0.24 -10.57 -20.71
C ILE A 446 0.32 -10.79 -19.31
N SER A 447 0.85 -9.74 -18.67
CA SER A 447 1.32 -9.84 -17.28
C SER A 447 0.19 -10.27 -16.32
N SER A 448 -1.01 -9.70 -16.46
CA SER A 448 -2.17 -10.11 -15.66
C SER A 448 -2.57 -11.56 -15.93
N PHE A 449 -2.49 -12.01 -17.19
CA PHE A 449 -2.74 -13.40 -17.58
C PHE A 449 -1.71 -14.37 -16.99
N VAL A 450 -0.42 -14.00 -16.97
CA VAL A 450 0.62 -14.79 -16.31
C VAL A 450 0.31 -14.96 -14.82
N SER A 451 -0.24 -13.92 -14.16
CA SER A 451 -0.67 -14.09 -12.77
C SER A 451 -1.83 -15.06 -12.61
N ILE A 452 -2.73 -15.21 -13.58
CA ILE A 452 -3.80 -16.21 -13.55
C ILE A 452 -3.18 -17.62 -13.64
N MET A 453 -2.23 -17.81 -14.56
CA MET A 453 -1.52 -19.10 -14.69
C MET A 453 -0.78 -19.48 -13.42
N LEU A 454 -0.11 -18.51 -12.77
CA LEU A 454 0.53 -18.71 -11.48
C LEU A 454 -0.48 -19.06 -10.38
N ALA A 455 -1.63 -18.39 -10.35
CA ALA A 455 -2.70 -18.65 -9.38
C ALA A 455 -3.33 -20.05 -9.55
N LEU A 456 -3.33 -20.60 -10.78
CA LEU A 456 -3.75 -21.97 -11.06
C LEU A 456 -2.68 -23.02 -10.70
N ALA A 457 -1.40 -22.65 -10.79
CA ALA A 457 -0.27 -23.52 -10.44
C ALA A 457 0.01 -23.58 -8.93
N PHE A 458 -0.47 -22.58 -8.19
CA PHE A 458 -0.54 -22.52 -6.73
C PHE A 458 -1.77 -23.26 -6.23
#